data_AF-A0A1L5PPD7-F1
#
_entry.id   AF-A0A1L5PPD7-F1
#
_cell.length_a   1.000
_cell.length_b   1.000
_cell.length_c   1.000
_cell.angle_alpha   90.00
_cell.angle_beta   90.00
_cell.angle_gamma   90.00
#
_symmetry.space_group_name_H-M   'P 1'
#
loop_
_entity.id
_entity.type
_entity.pdbx_description
1 polymer ?
#
loop_
_entity_poly.entity_id
_entity_poly.type
_entity_poly.pdbx_seq_one_letter_code
_entity_poly.pdbx_strand_id
1 'polypeptide(L)'
;MKYGADHGLDEYQIAERDQLIEDIKQGLRNFDETYGLGLPLERFERPLEPGIPSNIVYGNRRPIHDEAWVRKKRDHILEDLLSYLAQLIVRNVATMGRNDDRLIGSSHAVALKLCSSHPVKGEFGFAREDDGFRLRSDTGKLGLTFQDIVGRVCDEYEQRYKTYRLWDDHALKLLAQYLFSGVWDCTVFEEGALWAVLNSEGEPVGLDKFIEAADEALLALPLERLTEASFPDYTGVIFSEYVPAENMSPTQKEALYRQYVEILTQ
;
A
#
# COMPACT_ATOMS: atom_id res chain seq x y z
N MET A 1 28.98 -18.93 -26.31
CA MET A 1 27.71 -19.37 -26.92
C MET A 1 26.78 -19.88 -25.82
N LYS A 2 25.68 -19.18 -25.56
CA LYS A 2 24.63 -19.61 -24.62
C LYS A 2 23.77 -20.66 -25.34
N TYR A 3 24.25 -21.91 -25.39
CA TYR A 3 23.53 -23.00 -26.08
C TYR A 3 22.11 -23.12 -25.53
N GLY A 4 21.11 -22.82 -26.36
CA GLY A 4 19.68 -23.02 -26.07
C GLY A 4 18.91 -21.82 -25.52
N ALA A 5 19.56 -20.71 -25.17
CA ALA A 5 18.86 -19.47 -24.80
C ALA A 5 18.06 -18.90 -25.98
N ASP A 6 18.59 -19.06 -27.19
CA ASP A 6 18.05 -18.51 -28.44
C ASP A 6 17.12 -19.48 -29.17
N HIS A 7 16.75 -20.58 -28.51
CA HIS A 7 15.96 -21.63 -29.16
C HIS A 7 14.56 -21.15 -29.53
N GLY A 8 14.22 -21.24 -30.82
CA GLY A 8 12.91 -20.86 -31.33
C GLY A 8 12.74 -19.35 -31.53
N LEU A 9 13.84 -18.58 -31.49
CA LEU A 9 13.84 -17.13 -31.70
C LEU A 9 14.63 -16.77 -32.96
N ASP A 10 14.19 -15.72 -33.65
CA ASP A 10 14.99 -15.06 -34.70
C ASP A 10 15.92 -13.98 -34.11
N GLU A 11 16.80 -13.43 -34.95
CA GLU A 11 17.78 -12.41 -34.53
C GLU A 11 17.14 -11.15 -33.96
N TYR A 12 15.97 -10.76 -34.46
CA TYR A 12 15.24 -9.59 -34.00
C TYR A 12 14.67 -9.82 -32.60
N GLN A 13 14.02 -10.97 -32.38
CA GLN A 13 13.49 -11.37 -31.08
C GLN A 13 14.59 -11.53 -30.02
N ILE A 14 15.75 -12.05 -30.41
CA ILE A 14 16.93 -12.14 -29.53
C ILE A 14 17.39 -10.74 -29.12
N ALA A 15 17.49 -9.80 -30.08
CA ALA A 15 17.92 -8.43 -29.81
C ALA A 15 16.92 -7.68 -28.91
N GLU A 16 15.61 -7.79 -29.16
CA GLU A 16 14.57 -7.17 -28.32
C GLU A 16 14.60 -7.72 -26.88
N ARG A 17 14.73 -9.04 -26.73
CA ARG A 17 14.86 -9.70 -25.43
C ARG A 17 16.08 -9.18 -24.66
N ASP A 18 17.25 -9.20 -25.31
CA ASP A 18 18.50 -8.81 -24.66
C ASP A 18 18.49 -7.33 -24.28
N GLN A 19 17.91 -6.46 -25.12
CA GLN A 19 17.69 -5.06 -24.79
C GLN A 19 16.75 -4.90 -23.57
N LEU A 20 15.63 -5.63 -23.54
CA LEU A 20 14.71 -5.58 -22.40
C LEU A 20 15.36 -6.03 -21.09
N ILE A 21 16.19 -7.08 -21.14
CA ILE A 21 16.96 -7.54 -19.98
C ILE A 21 17.88 -6.42 -19.46
N GLU A 22 18.63 -5.78 -20.34
CA GLU A 22 19.55 -4.71 -19.94
C GLU A 22 18.80 -3.47 -19.45
N ASP A 23 17.65 -3.12 -20.05
CA ASP A 23 16.80 -2.02 -19.57
C ASP A 23 16.29 -2.28 -18.13
N ILE A 24 15.90 -3.53 -17.82
CA ILE A 24 15.45 -3.90 -16.45
C ILE A 24 16.61 -3.82 -15.46
N LYS A 25 17.79 -4.36 -15.82
CA LYS A 25 18.99 -4.28 -14.97
C LYS A 25 19.42 -2.84 -14.74
N GLN A 26 19.39 -2.01 -15.78
CA GLN A 26 19.72 -0.59 -15.65
C GLN A 26 18.72 0.12 -14.72
N GLY A 27 17.42 -0.20 -14.80
CA GLY A 27 16.43 0.29 -13.85
C GLY A 27 16.73 -0.07 -12.40
N LEU A 28 17.16 -1.31 -12.13
CA LEU A 28 17.58 -1.76 -10.79
C LEU A 28 18.82 -1.00 -10.29
N ARG A 29 19.84 -0.86 -11.13
CA ARG A 29 21.08 -0.16 -10.80
C ARG A 29 20.84 1.33 -10.56
N ASN A 30 20.07 1.99 -11.42
CA ASN A 30 19.67 3.38 -11.25
C ASN A 30 18.97 3.60 -9.91
N PHE A 31 18.03 2.71 -9.57
CA PHE A 31 17.31 2.76 -8.30
C PHE A 31 18.27 2.63 -7.10
N ASP A 32 19.14 1.62 -7.11
CA ASP A 32 20.12 1.43 -6.03
C ASP A 32 21.11 2.59 -5.93
N GLU A 33 21.63 3.11 -7.05
CA GLU A 33 22.58 4.21 -7.07
C GLU A 33 21.96 5.53 -6.59
N THR A 34 20.73 5.81 -7.01
CA THR A 34 19.98 7.03 -6.66
C THR A 34 19.72 7.09 -5.16
N TYR A 35 19.26 5.99 -4.57
CA TYR A 35 18.91 5.94 -3.15
C TYR A 35 20.04 5.41 -2.26
N GLY A 36 21.13 4.89 -2.84
CA GLY A 36 22.28 4.29 -2.16
C GLY A 36 21.92 3.25 -1.11
N LEU A 37 21.05 2.31 -1.49
CA LEU A 37 20.51 1.29 -0.58
C LEU A 37 21.50 0.15 -0.32
N GLY A 38 22.47 -0.04 -1.23
CA GLY A 38 23.40 -1.16 -1.17
C GLY A 38 22.68 -2.47 -1.45
N LEU A 39 21.81 -2.48 -2.46
CA LEU A 39 21.06 -3.68 -2.84
C LEU A 39 22.02 -4.81 -3.27
N PRO A 40 21.74 -6.07 -2.90
CA PRO A 40 22.46 -7.22 -3.43
C PRO A 40 22.06 -7.46 -4.90
N LEU A 41 22.52 -6.61 -5.82
CA LEU A 41 22.07 -6.58 -7.22
C LEU A 41 22.12 -7.94 -7.92
N GLU A 42 23.16 -8.75 -7.68
CA GLU A 42 23.28 -10.10 -8.24
C GLU A 42 22.07 -10.99 -7.94
N ARG A 43 21.44 -10.85 -6.77
CA ARG A 43 20.21 -11.58 -6.40
C ARG A 43 19.07 -11.29 -7.38
N PHE A 44 18.94 -10.03 -7.78
CA PHE A 44 17.85 -9.54 -8.62
C PHE A 44 18.17 -9.65 -10.11
N GLU A 45 19.44 -9.57 -10.51
CA GLU A 45 19.84 -9.64 -11.92
C GLU A 45 19.99 -11.08 -12.43
N ARG A 46 20.46 -12.02 -11.60
CA ARG A 46 20.71 -13.41 -11.99
C ARG A 46 19.48 -14.13 -12.58
N PRO A 47 18.24 -13.92 -12.09
CA PRO A 47 17.05 -14.54 -12.69
C PRO A 47 16.76 -14.12 -14.14
N LEU A 48 17.34 -13.01 -14.61
CA LEU A 48 17.24 -12.54 -16.01
C LEU A 48 18.26 -13.22 -16.93
N GLU A 49 19.17 -14.03 -16.40
CA GLU A 49 20.09 -14.80 -17.22
C GLU A 49 19.38 -16.06 -17.74
N PRO A 50 19.22 -16.21 -19.06
CA PRO A 50 18.68 -17.45 -19.62
C PRO A 50 19.61 -18.60 -19.20
N GLY A 51 19.07 -19.54 -18.43
CA GLY A 51 19.81 -20.73 -18.04
C GLY A 51 20.21 -21.57 -19.25
N ILE A 52 21.24 -22.40 -19.10
CA ILE A 52 21.47 -23.50 -20.03
C ILE A 52 20.25 -24.42 -19.91
N PRO A 53 19.56 -24.79 -21.00
CA PRO A 53 18.43 -25.69 -20.91
C PRO A 53 18.84 -26.95 -20.16
N SER A 54 18.16 -27.28 -19.07
CA SER A 54 18.28 -28.62 -18.52
C SER A 54 17.88 -29.61 -19.62
N ASN A 55 18.55 -30.75 -19.73
CA ASN A 55 18.16 -31.84 -20.65
C ASN A 55 16.75 -32.42 -20.36
N ILE A 56 16.02 -31.83 -19.41
CA ILE A 56 14.68 -32.24 -18.98
C ILE A 56 13.67 -31.60 -19.92
N VAL A 57 13.18 -32.41 -20.86
CA VAL A 57 12.07 -32.08 -21.75
C VAL A 57 10.76 -32.41 -21.02
N TYR A 58 10.03 -31.40 -20.54
CA TYR A 58 8.65 -31.58 -20.09
C TYR A 58 7.73 -31.55 -21.31
N GLY A 59 7.16 -32.71 -21.69
CA GLY A 59 6.08 -32.78 -22.69
C GLY A 59 6.43 -32.26 -24.09
N ASN A 60 7.57 -32.68 -24.66
CA ASN A 60 8.06 -32.31 -26.00
C ASN A 60 8.28 -30.81 -26.27
N ARG A 61 8.14 -29.92 -25.28
CA ARG A 61 8.38 -28.48 -25.44
C ARG A 61 9.64 -28.06 -24.69
N ARG A 62 10.60 -27.48 -25.42
CA ARG A 62 11.76 -26.81 -24.82
C ARG A 62 11.32 -25.44 -24.29
N PRO A 63 11.88 -24.95 -23.17
CA PRO A 63 11.59 -23.60 -22.71
C PRO A 63 12.05 -22.58 -23.76
N ILE A 64 11.18 -21.61 -24.06
CA ILE A 64 11.48 -20.46 -24.91
C ILE A 64 11.77 -19.30 -23.97
N HIS A 65 12.92 -18.65 -24.16
CA HIS A 65 13.33 -17.48 -23.39
C HIS A 65 13.08 -16.23 -24.22
N ASP A 66 11.82 -15.96 -24.56
CA ASP A 66 11.40 -14.78 -25.31
C ASP A 66 11.16 -13.58 -24.40
N GLU A 67 10.62 -12.49 -24.97
CA GLU A 67 10.22 -11.29 -24.22
C GLU A 67 9.21 -11.60 -23.10
N ALA A 68 8.27 -12.52 -23.34
CA ALA A 68 7.25 -12.90 -22.34
C ALA A 68 7.89 -13.58 -21.13
N TRP A 69 8.91 -14.43 -21.36
CA TRP A 69 9.72 -14.98 -20.29
C TRP A 69 10.42 -13.88 -19.48
N VAL A 70 11.02 -12.88 -20.13
CA VAL A 70 11.68 -11.75 -19.44
C VAL A 70 10.69 -10.98 -18.58
N ARG A 71 9.49 -10.66 -19.10
CA ARG A 71 8.44 -9.96 -18.34
C ARG A 71 8.00 -10.72 -17.11
N LYS A 72 7.83 -12.04 -17.23
CA LYS A 72 7.52 -12.91 -16.08
C LYS A 72 8.65 -12.92 -15.05
N LYS A 73 9.91 -12.89 -15.49
CA LYS A 73 11.06 -12.80 -14.58
C LYS A 73 11.14 -11.45 -13.88
N ARG A 74 10.89 -10.35 -14.60
CA ARG A 74 10.76 -9.01 -14.03
C ARG A 74 9.72 -8.98 -12.91
N ASP A 75 8.53 -9.54 -13.13
CA ASP A 75 7.46 -9.52 -12.11
C ASP A 75 7.88 -10.22 -10.82
N HIS A 76 8.56 -11.36 -10.96
CA HIS A 76 9.11 -12.07 -9.81
C HIS A 76 10.23 -11.28 -9.10
N ILE A 77 11.09 -10.61 -9.87
CA ILE A 77 12.16 -9.75 -9.32
C ILE A 77 11.56 -8.56 -8.57
N LEU A 78 10.52 -7.92 -9.13
CA LEU A 78 9.79 -6.83 -8.49
C LEU A 78 9.20 -7.28 -7.16
N GLU A 79 8.52 -8.42 -7.12
CA GLU A 79 7.94 -8.96 -5.89
C GLU A 79 9.01 -9.20 -4.81
N ASP A 80 10.14 -9.81 -5.19
CA ASP A 80 11.26 -10.07 -4.27
C ASP A 80 11.92 -8.76 -3.79
N LEU A 81 12.13 -7.81 -4.70
CA LEU A 81 12.66 -6.48 -4.39
C LEU A 81 11.75 -5.73 -3.41
N LEU A 82 10.45 -5.67 -3.69
CA LEU A 82 9.47 -5.02 -2.83
C LEU A 82 9.46 -5.64 -1.43
N SER A 83 9.54 -6.97 -1.35
CA SER A 83 9.60 -7.68 -0.07
C SER A 83 10.87 -7.35 0.70
N TYR A 84 12.01 -7.28 0.01
CA TYR A 84 13.29 -6.88 0.59
C TYR A 84 13.25 -5.44 1.11
N LEU A 85 12.73 -4.51 0.31
CA LEU A 85 12.59 -3.10 0.67
C LEU A 85 11.67 -2.92 1.87
N ALA A 86 10.52 -3.62 1.88
CA ALA A 86 9.58 -3.55 2.99
C ALA A 86 10.25 -3.97 4.31
N GLN A 87 10.94 -5.12 4.31
CA GLN A 87 11.69 -5.59 5.48
C GLN A 87 12.77 -4.60 5.92
N LEU A 88 13.49 -3.99 4.97
CA LEU A 88 14.51 -2.99 5.26
C LEU A 88 13.92 -1.74 5.94
N ILE A 89 12.80 -1.24 5.40
CA ILE A 89 12.12 -0.03 5.87
C ILE A 89 11.51 -0.26 7.26
N VAL A 90 10.78 -1.36 7.46
CA VAL A 90 10.11 -1.63 8.74
C VAL A 90 11.04 -2.15 9.83
N ARG A 91 12.30 -2.51 9.51
CA ARG A 91 13.24 -3.11 10.46
C ARG A 91 13.39 -2.31 11.76
N ASN A 92 13.30 -0.99 11.67
CA ASN A 92 13.52 -0.10 12.81
C ASN A 92 12.23 0.18 13.62
N VAL A 93 11.06 -0.22 13.13
CA VAL A 93 9.77 0.01 13.80
C VAL A 93 9.77 -0.58 15.22
N ALA A 94 10.34 -1.78 15.40
CA ALA A 94 10.45 -2.43 16.71
C ALA A 94 11.24 -1.61 17.75
N THR A 95 12.10 -0.68 17.30
CA THR A 95 12.91 0.18 18.17
C THR A 95 12.34 1.59 18.33
N MET A 96 11.30 1.94 17.55
CA MET A 96 10.63 3.23 17.68
C MET A 96 9.77 3.26 18.95
N GLY A 97 9.64 4.45 19.53
CA GLY A 97 8.71 4.64 20.64
C GLY A 97 7.27 4.41 20.19
N ARG A 98 6.41 3.95 21.10
CA ARG A 98 4.97 3.77 20.79
C ARG A 98 4.26 5.06 20.38
N ASN A 99 4.79 6.21 20.79
CA ASN A 99 4.26 7.54 20.48
C ASN A 99 5.07 8.22 19.37
N ASP A 100 5.82 7.47 18.56
CA ASP A 100 6.52 8.05 17.40
C ASP A 100 5.47 8.50 16.36
N ASP A 101 5.49 9.78 15.99
CA ASP A 101 4.51 10.38 15.08
C ASP A 101 4.42 9.66 13.72
N ARG A 102 5.49 8.95 13.31
CA ARG A 102 5.51 8.15 12.08
C ARG A 102 4.65 6.90 12.17
N LEU A 103 4.32 6.42 13.37
CA LEU A 103 3.54 5.21 13.61
C LEU A 103 2.05 5.47 13.89
N ILE A 104 1.63 6.73 13.88
CA ILE A 104 0.24 7.16 14.12
C ILE A 104 -0.59 7.04 12.83
N GLY A 105 -1.86 6.64 12.94
CA GLY A 105 -2.80 6.57 11.81
C GLY A 105 -2.88 5.19 11.14
N SER A 106 -3.45 5.11 9.94
CA SER A 106 -3.64 3.85 9.22
C SER A 106 -2.31 3.19 8.87
N SER A 107 -2.34 1.89 8.55
CA SER A 107 -1.17 1.20 8.00
C SER A 107 -0.61 1.90 6.75
N HIS A 108 -1.49 2.47 5.92
CA HIS A 108 -1.11 3.21 4.72
C HIS A 108 -0.40 4.53 5.05
N ALA A 109 -0.97 5.33 5.97
CA ALA A 109 -0.34 6.57 6.45
C ALA A 109 1.03 6.31 7.07
N VAL A 110 1.15 5.26 7.90
CA VAL A 110 2.43 4.84 8.47
C VAL A 110 3.41 4.42 7.38
N ALA A 111 2.99 3.61 6.41
CA ALA A 111 3.83 3.20 5.29
C ALA A 111 4.33 4.40 4.47
N LEU A 112 3.45 5.36 4.14
CA LEU A 112 3.82 6.61 3.47
C LEU A 112 4.89 7.37 4.27
N LYS A 113 4.69 7.55 5.57
CA LYS A 113 5.66 8.24 6.44
C LYS A 113 6.98 7.51 6.53
N LEU A 114 6.97 6.18 6.68
CA LEU A 114 8.19 5.36 6.72
C LEU A 114 8.95 5.44 5.40
N CYS A 115 8.26 5.32 4.26
CA CYS A 115 8.87 5.44 2.93
C CYS A 115 9.40 6.86 2.63
N SER A 116 8.72 7.89 3.11
CA SER A 116 9.09 9.30 2.86
C SER A 116 10.14 9.83 3.84
N SER A 117 10.39 9.12 4.94
CA SER A 117 11.42 9.48 5.94
C SER A 117 12.57 8.47 6.02
N HIS A 118 12.54 7.39 5.23
CA HIS A 118 13.58 6.37 5.23
C HIS A 118 14.95 6.99 4.90
N PRO A 119 16.00 6.75 5.69
CA PRO A 119 17.34 7.25 5.37
C PRO A 119 17.83 6.70 4.03
N VAL A 120 18.18 7.58 3.10
CA VAL A 120 18.74 7.23 1.78
C VAL A 120 20.00 8.06 1.54
N LYS A 121 20.77 7.73 0.52
CA LYS A 121 22.02 8.44 0.22
C LYS A 121 21.78 9.92 -0.04
N GLY A 122 22.38 10.75 0.81
CA GLY A 122 22.37 12.20 0.70
C GLY A 122 21.08 12.89 1.14
N GLU A 123 20.01 12.15 1.47
CA GLU A 123 18.69 12.71 1.77
C GLU A 123 17.82 11.76 2.65
N PHE A 124 16.53 12.11 2.80
CA PHE A 124 15.49 11.28 3.41
C PHE A 124 14.38 10.98 2.39
N GLY A 125 13.91 9.73 2.41
CA GLY A 125 12.73 9.26 1.70
C GLY A 125 12.94 8.89 0.24
N PHE A 126 12.05 8.03 -0.27
CA PHE A 126 12.02 7.69 -1.69
C PHE A 126 11.34 8.76 -2.54
N ALA A 127 10.32 9.41 -1.99
CA ALA A 127 9.52 10.44 -2.63
C ALA A 127 9.12 11.51 -1.61
N ARG A 128 8.63 12.65 -2.11
CA ARG A 128 8.11 13.75 -1.31
C ARG A 128 6.73 14.18 -1.81
N GLU A 129 6.00 14.88 -0.95
CA GLU A 129 4.64 15.38 -1.25
C GLU A 129 4.65 16.45 -2.35
N ASP A 130 5.67 17.33 -2.37
CA ASP A 130 5.86 18.36 -3.41
C ASP A 130 6.13 17.77 -4.80
N ASP A 131 6.74 16.59 -4.85
CA ASP A 131 6.97 15.84 -6.08
C ASP A 131 5.78 14.94 -6.49
N GLY A 132 4.65 15.06 -5.79
CA GLY A 132 3.45 14.24 -6.03
C GLY A 132 3.69 12.75 -5.80
N PHE A 133 4.54 12.40 -4.82
CA PHE A 133 4.89 11.02 -4.46
C PHE A 133 5.47 10.18 -5.61
N ARG A 134 6.25 10.81 -6.50
CA ARG A 134 6.97 10.11 -7.56
C ARG A 134 8.36 9.67 -7.09
N LEU A 135 8.82 8.52 -7.58
CA LEU A 135 10.23 8.14 -7.41
C LEU A 135 11.11 9.14 -8.15
N ARG A 136 12.25 9.45 -7.54
CA ARG A 136 13.28 10.35 -8.06
C ARG A 136 14.23 9.63 -9.03
N SER A 137 14.21 8.29 -9.03
CA SER A 137 14.94 7.45 -9.97
C SER A 137 14.07 7.07 -11.16
N ASP A 138 14.63 7.09 -12.37
CA ASP A 138 14.01 6.42 -13.52
C ASP A 138 14.24 4.90 -13.43
N THR A 139 13.15 4.18 -13.20
CA THR A 139 13.13 2.71 -13.10
C THR A 139 12.88 2.06 -14.47
N GLY A 140 12.55 2.84 -15.51
CA GLY A 140 12.41 2.37 -16.88
C GLY A 140 11.54 1.11 -17.03
N LYS A 141 12.10 0.06 -17.63
CA LYS A 141 11.39 -1.22 -17.85
C LYS A 141 11.27 -2.11 -16.61
N LEU A 142 11.95 -1.75 -15.51
CA LEU A 142 11.68 -2.38 -14.21
C LEU A 142 10.24 -2.09 -13.79
N GLY A 143 9.74 -0.87 -14.04
CA GLY A 143 8.34 -0.52 -13.77
C GLY A 143 7.98 -0.46 -12.29
N LEU A 144 8.98 -0.18 -11.43
CA LEU A 144 8.77 0.02 -10.00
C LEU A 144 8.26 1.44 -9.75
N THR A 145 7.18 1.58 -8.98
CA THR A 145 6.62 2.86 -8.55
C THR A 145 6.74 3.06 -7.04
N PHE A 146 6.59 4.30 -6.58
CA PHE A 146 6.56 4.59 -5.15
C PHE A 146 5.38 3.92 -4.45
N GLN A 147 4.22 3.85 -5.12
CA GLN A 147 3.02 3.23 -4.56
C GLN A 147 3.20 1.71 -4.38
N ASP A 148 3.96 1.04 -5.24
CA ASP A 148 4.28 -0.39 -5.04
C ASP A 148 5.08 -0.60 -3.75
N ILE A 149 6.05 0.28 -3.47
CA ILE A 149 6.85 0.22 -2.24
C ILE A 149 5.97 0.50 -1.02
N VAL A 150 5.15 1.55 -1.06
CA VAL A 150 4.22 1.91 0.02
C VAL A 150 3.24 0.77 0.30
N GLY A 151 2.65 0.17 -0.74
CA GLY A 151 1.75 -0.97 -0.59
C GLY A 151 2.41 -2.15 0.12
N ARG A 152 3.61 -2.54 -0.32
CA ARG A 152 4.32 -3.67 0.32
C ARG A 152 4.77 -3.36 1.74
N VAL A 153 5.16 -2.12 2.04
CA VAL A 153 5.50 -1.67 3.40
C VAL A 153 4.25 -1.65 4.28
N CYS A 154 3.10 -1.24 3.75
CA CYS A 154 1.81 -1.25 4.43
C CYS A 154 1.46 -2.67 4.88
N ASP A 155 1.48 -3.63 3.96
CA ASP A 155 1.20 -5.04 4.26
C ASP A 155 2.12 -5.60 5.35
N GLU A 156 3.43 -5.38 5.20
CA GLU A 156 4.43 -5.88 6.14
C GLU A 156 4.31 -5.22 7.53
N TYR A 157 4.01 -3.91 7.57
CA TYR A 157 3.77 -3.18 8.81
C TYR A 157 2.50 -3.68 9.51
N GLU A 158 1.41 -3.82 8.76
CA GLU A 158 0.13 -4.26 9.28
C GLU A 158 0.23 -5.66 9.89
N GLN A 159 0.85 -6.59 9.17
CA GLN A 159 0.98 -7.97 9.61
C GLN A 159 1.84 -8.11 10.88
N ARG A 160 2.88 -7.28 11.05
CA ARG A 160 3.91 -7.51 12.08
C ARG A 160 3.85 -6.54 13.26
N TYR A 161 3.37 -5.33 13.05
CA TYR A 161 3.56 -4.24 14.02
C TYR A 161 2.29 -3.45 14.32
N LYS A 162 1.32 -3.36 13.40
CA LYS A 162 0.10 -2.60 13.64
C LYS A 162 -0.66 -3.19 14.82
N THR A 163 -0.94 -2.34 15.79
CA THR A 163 -1.84 -2.64 16.89
C THR A 163 -3.04 -1.72 16.81
N TYR A 164 -4.22 -2.31 16.70
CA TYR A 164 -5.46 -1.57 16.68
C TYR A 164 -5.95 -1.27 18.10
N ARG A 165 -6.52 -0.09 18.28
CA ARG A 165 -7.28 0.26 19.48
C ARG A 165 -8.65 -0.40 19.42
N LEU A 166 -9.19 -0.74 20.58
CA LEU A 166 -10.57 -1.17 20.71
C LEU A 166 -11.47 0.05 20.86
N TRP A 167 -12.65 -0.04 20.26
CA TRP A 167 -13.68 0.99 20.37
C TRP A 167 -14.19 1.09 21.81
N ASP A 168 -14.03 2.28 22.39
CA ASP A 168 -14.65 2.66 23.65
C ASP A 168 -15.88 3.53 23.42
N ASP A 169 -16.67 3.77 24.48
CA ASP A 169 -17.90 4.54 24.40
C ASP A 169 -17.69 5.98 23.90
N HIS A 170 -16.51 6.57 24.13
CA HIS A 170 -16.20 7.91 23.69
C HIS A 170 -15.92 7.94 22.19
N ALA A 171 -15.05 7.05 21.71
CA ALA A 171 -14.72 6.90 20.29
C ALA A 171 -15.95 6.50 19.46
N LEU A 172 -16.83 5.64 19.98
CA LEU A 172 -18.08 5.26 19.29
C LEU A 172 -19.06 6.42 19.17
N LYS A 173 -19.15 7.30 20.18
CA LYS A 173 -19.96 8.51 20.10
C LYS A 173 -19.42 9.47 19.05
N LEU A 174 -18.10 9.66 19.01
CA LEU A 174 -17.45 10.48 17.99
C LEU A 174 -17.59 9.89 16.59
N LEU A 175 -17.51 8.55 16.46
CA LEU A 175 -17.76 7.86 15.20
C LEU A 175 -19.20 8.08 14.74
N ALA A 176 -20.19 7.86 15.61
CA ALA A 176 -21.60 8.11 15.27
C ALA A 176 -21.82 9.56 14.84
N GLN A 177 -21.19 10.52 15.53
CA GLN A 177 -21.23 11.91 15.12
C GLN A 177 -20.63 12.10 13.73
N TYR A 178 -19.40 11.64 13.49
CA TYR A 178 -18.76 11.72 12.19
C TYR A 178 -19.62 11.15 11.04
N LEU A 179 -20.25 9.99 11.27
CA LEU A 179 -21.07 9.33 10.26
C LEU A 179 -22.39 10.05 9.97
N PHE A 180 -23.04 10.61 11.00
CA PHE A 180 -24.45 11.05 10.93
C PHE A 180 -24.71 12.52 11.24
N SER A 181 -23.78 13.23 11.86
CA SER A 181 -23.96 14.60 12.30
C SER A 181 -22.70 15.42 12.03
N GLY A 182 -22.78 16.36 11.09
CA GLY A 182 -21.72 17.35 10.96
C GLY A 182 -21.58 18.17 12.24
N VAL A 183 -20.34 18.40 12.67
CA VAL A 183 -20.06 19.46 13.64
C VAL A 183 -20.17 20.77 12.88
N TRP A 184 -20.96 21.72 13.40
CA TRP A 184 -21.16 23.06 12.79
C TRP A 184 -19.86 23.81 12.48
N ASP A 185 -18.75 23.47 13.14
CA ASP A 185 -17.43 24.08 12.96
C ASP A 185 -16.42 23.21 12.18
N CYS A 186 -16.82 22.01 11.72
CA CYS A 186 -15.97 21.16 10.88
C CYS A 186 -16.27 21.44 9.40
N THR A 187 -15.38 22.16 8.72
CA THR A 187 -15.50 22.48 7.29
C THR A 187 -15.41 21.27 6.36
N VAL A 188 -15.15 20.07 6.89
CA VAL A 188 -14.88 18.87 6.09
C VAL A 188 -16.13 18.00 5.94
N PHE A 189 -17.06 18.00 6.90
CA PHE A 189 -18.23 17.10 6.90
C PHE A 189 -19.50 17.74 7.51
N GLU A 190 -20.10 18.72 6.83
CA GLU A 190 -21.25 19.49 7.34
C GLU A 190 -22.53 18.66 7.58
N GLU A 191 -22.74 17.57 6.84
CA GLU A 191 -23.95 16.73 6.92
C GLU A 191 -23.68 15.34 7.53
N GLY A 192 -22.44 15.02 7.89
CA GLY A 192 -22.01 13.67 8.26
C GLY A 192 -21.59 12.83 7.04
N ALA A 193 -20.60 11.96 7.22
CA ALA A 193 -19.93 11.28 6.10
C ALA A 193 -20.83 10.33 5.29
N LEU A 194 -21.90 9.80 5.90
CA LEU A 194 -22.77 8.81 5.28
C LEU A 194 -24.19 9.31 5.01
N TRP A 195 -24.53 10.52 5.44
CA TRP A 195 -25.92 11.00 5.41
C TRP A 195 -26.50 11.01 3.99
N ALA A 196 -25.78 11.58 3.03
CA ALA A 196 -26.23 11.65 1.63
C ALA A 196 -26.37 10.27 0.98
N VAL A 197 -25.52 9.31 1.34
CA VAL A 197 -25.52 7.95 0.77
C VAL A 197 -26.67 7.12 1.35
N LEU A 198 -26.86 7.19 2.66
CA LEU A 198 -27.77 6.33 3.40
C LEU A 198 -29.21 6.87 3.51
N ASN A 199 -29.44 8.15 3.21
CA ASN A 199 -30.77 8.78 3.25
C ASN A 199 -31.42 8.94 1.86
N SER A 200 -30.83 8.35 0.81
CA SER A 200 -31.28 8.56 -0.58
C SER A 200 -32.66 7.93 -0.90
N GLU A 201 -33.12 6.93 -0.13
CA GLU A 201 -34.36 6.19 -0.39
C GLU A 201 -35.41 6.28 0.75
N GLY A 202 -35.11 6.95 1.86
CA GLY A 202 -36.02 7.12 3.01
C GLY A 202 -36.25 5.87 3.88
N GLU A 203 -35.69 4.72 3.52
CA GLU A 203 -35.70 3.49 4.32
C GLU A 203 -34.27 3.16 4.81
N PRO A 204 -34.11 2.68 6.06
CA PRO A 204 -32.79 2.28 6.55
C PRO A 204 -32.20 1.12 5.74
N VAL A 205 -30.94 1.25 5.33
CA VAL A 205 -30.21 0.12 4.73
C VAL A 205 -29.99 -0.99 5.76
N GLY A 206 -29.81 -2.25 5.32
CA GLY A 206 -29.49 -3.35 6.23
C GLY A 206 -28.15 -3.17 6.96
N LEU A 207 -28.02 -3.78 8.15
CA LEU A 207 -26.85 -3.68 9.02
C LEU A 207 -25.51 -3.94 8.29
N ASP A 208 -25.43 -4.98 7.47
CA ASP A 208 -24.18 -5.33 6.80
C ASP A 208 -23.73 -4.24 5.81
N LYS A 209 -24.68 -3.73 5.01
CA LYS A 209 -24.44 -2.62 4.08
C LYS A 209 -24.11 -1.31 4.82
N PHE A 210 -24.72 -1.12 5.99
CA PHE A 210 -24.39 0.02 6.86
C PHE A 210 -22.93 -0.05 7.36
N ILE A 211 -22.48 -1.23 7.80
CA ILE A 211 -21.11 -1.43 8.28
C ILE A 211 -20.09 -1.29 7.14
N GLU A 212 -20.38 -1.83 5.95
CA GLU A 212 -19.57 -1.65 4.75
C GLU A 212 -19.39 -0.17 4.41
N ALA A 213 -20.50 0.59 4.39
CA ALA A 213 -20.45 2.03 4.15
C ALA A 213 -19.63 2.77 5.23
N ALA A 214 -19.72 2.36 6.50
CA ALA A 214 -18.91 2.93 7.57
C ALA A 214 -17.41 2.70 7.35
N ASP A 215 -17.00 1.48 6.99
CA ASP A 215 -15.60 1.20 6.67
C ASP A 215 -15.12 1.99 5.44
N GLU A 216 -15.94 2.10 4.38
CA GLU A 216 -15.62 2.92 3.21
C GLU A 216 -15.42 4.41 3.56
N ALA A 217 -16.29 4.97 4.41
CA ALA A 217 -16.15 6.35 4.88
C ALA A 217 -14.86 6.56 5.68
N LEU A 218 -14.52 5.61 6.56
CA LEU A 218 -13.29 5.66 7.35
C LEU A 218 -12.03 5.56 6.47
N LEU A 219 -12.07 4.76 5.41
CA LEU A 219 -10.98 4.67 4.43
C LEU A 219 -10.83 5.95 3.59
N ALA A 220 -11.91 6.70 3.40
CA ALA A 220 -11.94 7.94 2.64
C ALA A 220 -11.56 9.20 3.46
N LEU A 221 -11.18 9.05 4.73
CA LEU A 221 -10.75 10.17 5.55
C LEU A 221 -9.56 10.92 4.89
N PRO A 222 -9.61 12.26 4.82
CA PRO A 222 -8.54 13.03 4.22
C PRO A 222 -7.26 12.89 5.04
N LEU A 223 -6.12 12.82 4.35
CA LEU A 223 -4.81 12.86 4.97
C LEU A 223 -4.38 14.32 5.17
N GLU A 224 -4.08 14.68 6.42
CA GLU A 224 -3.41 15.91 6.80
C GLU A 224 -1.99 15.58 7.26
N ARG A 225 -0.97 16.14 6.59
CA ARG A 225 0.44 15.87 6.91
C ARG A 225 0.75 14.37 6.98
N LEU A 226 0.26 13.61 5.98
CA LEU A 226 0.44 12.16 5.85
C LEU A 226 -0.21 11.30 6.95
N THR A 227 -1.20 11.84 7.68
CA THR A 227 -1.98 11.10 8.70
C THR A 227 -3.45 11.43 8.52
N GLU A 228 -4.36 10.49 8.78
CA GLU A 228 -5.80 10.78 8.65
C GLU A 228 -6.23 11.90 9.61
N ALA A 229 -7.18 12.72 9.18
CA ALA A 229 -7.77 13.76 10.00
C ALA A 229 -8.35 13.17 11.30
N SER A 230 -8.09 13.87 12.40
CA SER A 230 -8.65 13.55 13.72
C SER A 230 -10.04 14.19 13.87
N PHE A 231 -10.95 13.55 14.60
CA PHE A 231 -12.29 14.06 14.84
C PHE A 231 -12.59 14.27 16.34
N PRO A 232 -13.13 15.43 16.77
CA PRO A 232 -13.62 16.53 15.94
C PRO A 232 -12.52 17.49 15.44
N ASP A 233 -11.32 17.45 16.04
CA ASP A 233 -10.17 18.29 15.69
C ASP A 233 -8.84 17.57 16.01
N TYR A 234 -7.71 18.28 15.95
CA TYR A 234 -6.36 17.76 16.25
C TYR A 234 -6.17 17.14 17.65
N THR A 235 -7.12 17.29 18.56
CA THR A 235 -7.13 16.66 19.89
C THR A 235 -8.04 15.44 19.98
N GLY A 236 -8.74 15.14 18.88
CA GLY A 236 -9.74 14.11 18.77
C GLY A 236 -9.21 12.70 18.50
N VAL A 237 -10.09 11.88 17.95
CA VAL A 237 -9.83 10.48 17.63
C VAL A 237 -9.43 10.33 16.18
N ILE A 238 -8.36 9.58 15.93
CA ILE A 238 -8.01 9.10 14.59
C ILE A 238 -8.63 7.72 14.43
N PHE A 239 -9.74 7.64 13.69
CA PHE A 239 -10.51 6.41 13.56
C PHE A 239 -9.73 5.26 12.92
N SER A 240 -8.77 5.56 12.04
CA SER A 240 -7.87 4.56 11.41
C SER A 240 -6.90 3.86 12.38
N GLU A 241 -6.85 4.31 13.64
CA GLU A 241 -6.13 3.60 14.72
C GLU A 241 -6.97 2.52 15.40
N TYR A 242 -8.28 2.52 15.19
CA TYR A 242 -9.20 1.55 15.79
C TYR A 242 -9.41 0.36 14.86
N VAL A 243 -9.87 -0.77 15.41
CA VAL A 243 -10.23 -1.93 14.59
C VAL A 243 -11.29 -1.54 13.54
N PRO A 244 -11.25 -2.10 12.32
CA PRO A 244 -12.29 -1.86 11.31
C PRO A 244 -13.71 -2.10 11.86
N ALA A 245 -14.70 -1.39 11.31
CA ALA A 245 -16.10 -1.51 11.73
C ALA A 245 -16.63 -2.93 11.52
N GLU A 246 -16.23 -3.61 10.45
CA GLU A 246 -16.48 -5.04 10.23
C GLU A 246 -15.99 -5.94 11.38
N ASN A 247 -15.01 -5.51 12.16
CA ASN A 247 -14.40 -6.27 13.26
C ASN A 247 -14.85 -5.79 14.65
N MET A 248 -15.77 -4.82 14.72
CA MET A 248 -16.46 -4.47 15.97
C MET A 248 -17.25 -5.67 16.52
N SER A 249 -17.45 -5.67 17.85
CA SER A 249 -18.34 -6.66 18.46
C SER A 249 -19.78 -6.51 17.94
N PRO A 250 -20.58 -7.59 17.89
CA PRO A 250 -21.98 -7.52 17.44
C PRO A 250 -22.79 -6.45 18.17
N THR A 251 -22.58 -6.30 19.48
CA THR A 251 -23.25 -5.29 20.30
C THR A 251 -22.88 -3.86 19.88
N GLN A 252 -21.63 -3.59 19.53
CA GLN A 252 -21.20 -2.28 19.04
C GLN A 252 -21.81 -1.96 17.68
N LYS A 253 -21.81 -2.93 16.76
CA LYS A 253 -22.44 -2.80 15.44
C LYS A 253 -23.93 -2.48 15.56
N GLU A 254 -24.66 -3.24 16.37
CA GLU A 254 -26.07 -3.00 16.62
C GLU A 254 -26.33 -1.63 17.27
N ALA A 255 -25.50 -1.23 18.24
CA ALA A 255 -25.66 0.05 18.93
C ALA A 255 -25.44 1.25 17.99
N LEU A 256 -24.44 1.16 17.10
CA LEU A 256 -24.19 2.19 16.11
C LEU A 256 -25.31 2.24 15.05
N TYR A 257 -25.77 1.08 14.60
CA TYR A 257 -26.87 0.96 13.64
C TYR A 257 -28.21 1.45 14.18
N ARG A 258 -28.52 1.21 15.46
CA ARG A 258 -29.74 1.74 16.09
C ARG A 258 -29.76 3.27 16.07
N GLN A 259 -28.63 3.92 16.32
CA GLN A 259 -28.53 5.38 16.22
C GLN A 259 -28.83 5.88 14.80
N TYR A 260 -28.31 5.21 13.77
CA TYR A 260 -28.65 5.52 12.37
C TYR A 260 -30.16 5.43 12.11
N VAL A 261 -30.81 4.33 12.53
CA VAL A 261 -32.25 4.14 12.35
C VAL A 261 -33.05 5.22 13.09
N GLU A 262 -32.66 5.52 14.33
CA GLU A 262 -33.32 6.56 15.13
C GLU A 262 -33.26 7.93 14.46
N ILE A 263 -32.12 8.31 13.89
CA ILE A 263 -31.96 9.59 13.19
C ILE A 263 -32.80 9.64 11.91
N LEU A 264 -32.92 8.55 11.14
CA LEU A 264 -33.75 8.52 9.94
C LEU A 264 -35.26 8.61 10.22
N THR A 265 -35.69 8.15 11.39
CA THR A 265 -37.12 8.15 11.78
C THR A 265 -37.59 9.46 12.44
N GLN A 266 -36.69 10.42 12.65
CA GLN A 266 -36.98 11.74 13.22
C GLN A 266 -37.22 12.78 12.12
#